data_AF-A0A3B9GAA1-F1
#
_entry.id   AF-A0A3B9GAA1-F1
#
_cell.length_a   1.000
_cell.length_b   1.000
_cell.length_c   1.000
_cell.angle_alpha   90.00
_cell.angle_beta   90.00
_cell.angle_gamma   90.00
#
_symmetry.space_group_name_H-M   'P 1'
#
loop_
_entity.id
_entity.type
_entity.pdbx_description
1 polymer ?
#
loop_
_entity_poly.entity_id
_entity_poly.type
_entity_poly.pdbx_seq_one_letter_code
_entity_poly.pdbx_strand_id
1 'polypeptide(L)'
;MKRFVSFLIALLPFAIFGHEVKSLSKTLSKEYDLDPKFYAKTTTVQGILVATSEKVSNTTHLETAYLFDRLMSDLKPKIAQRIRESQVLCLLVGHDELTSDLPQFKSNKTGKELDFYNWRQRGFLTKKKDRFVVLFAEEDVMEYEGGMQIESILIHEFGHVIHGAGFDEKLKDHWTAAFETSKAKGRWNDGRAAQRFRRIKGNEPVLLLDALAKSFPEQQRELLKRCLDGGDILVNGKNTHSSVMVTENDKVLIVFGGDKQCYAGKNR
;
A
#
# COMPACT_ATOMS: atom_id res chain seq x y z
N MET A 1 35.62 -34.11 -43.22
CA MET A 1 35.70 -32.92 -42.34
C MET A 1 34.35 -32.62 -41.73
N LYS A 2 34.09 -33.03 -40.48
CA LYS A 2 32.92 -32.57 -39.70
C LYS A 2 33.48 -32.01 -38.39
N ARG A 3 33.40 -30.69 -38.23
CA ARG A 3 33.84 -29.97 -37.03
C ARG A 3 32.84 -30.23 -35.92
N PHE A 4 33.26 -30.94 -34.87
CA PHE A 4 32.54 -30.96 -33.60
C PHE A 4 32.79 -29.63 -32.89
N VAL A 5 31.76 -28.80 -32.79
CA VAL A 5 31.77 -27.61 -31.93
C VAL A 5 31.30 -28.07 -30.55
N SER A 6 32.24 -28.16 -29.61
CA SER A 6 31.94 -28.46 -28.21
C SER A 6 31.41 -27.18 -27.55
N PHE A 7 30.10 -27.13 -27.26
CA PHE A 7 29.53 -26.06 -26.45
C PHE A 7 29.89 -26.32 -24.98
N LEU A 8 30.84 -25.54 -24.46
CA LEU A 8 31.10 -25.46 -23.03
C LEU A 8 29.96 -24.65 -22.41
N ILE A 9 28.96 -25.33 -21.84
CA ILE A 9 27.95 -24.66 -21.01
C ILE A 9 28.64 -24.36 -19.68
N ALA A 10 29.09 -23.11 -19.52
CA ALA A 10 29.50 -22.60 -18.21
C ALA A 10 28.25 -22.50 -17.34
N LEU A 11 28.01 -23.53 -16.52
CA LEU A 11 27.11 -23.45 -15.36
C LEU A 11 27.75 -22.49 -14.36
N LEU A 12 27.42 -21.20 -14.49
CA LEU A 12 27.62 -20.25 -13.40
C LEU A 12 26.78 -20.74 -12.21
N PRO A 13 27.38 -20.95 -11.03
CA PRO A 13 26.62 -21.33 -9.87
C PRO A 13 25.69 -20.16 -9.53
N PHE A 14 24.39 -20.36 -9.68
CA PHE A 14 23.41 -19.54 -8.97
C PHE A 14 23.61 -19.84 -7.48
N ALA A 15 24.56 -19.14 -6.86
CA ALA A 15 24.62 -19.08 -5.43
C ALA A 15 23.34 -18.38 -4.98
N ILE A 16 22.47 -19.13 -4.31
CA ILE A 16 21.36 -18.58 -3.55
C ILE A 16 22.00 -17.90 -2.35
N PHE A 17 22.56 -16.71 -2.57
CA PHE A 17 22.98 -15.85 -1.48
C PHE A 17 21.69 -15.25 -0.91
N GLY A 18 21.32 -15.68 0.30
CA GLY A 18 20.28 -15.01 1.07
C GLY A 18 20.63 -13.52 1.24
N HIS A 19 19.61 -12.68 1.40
CA HIS A 19 19.83 -11.27 1.69
C HIS A 19 20.61 -11.11 3.01
N GLU A 20 21.46 -10.10 3.08
CA GLU A 20 22.33 -9.85 4.22
C GLU A 20 22.16 -8.42 4.72
N VAL A 21 22.03 -8.25 6.03
CA VAL A 21 22.03 -6.93 6.68
C VAL A 21 23.48 -6.52 6.96
N LYS A 22 23.89 -5.38 6.43
CA LYS A 22 25.23 -4.82 6.56
C LYS A 22 25.19 -3.45 7.21
N SER A 23 26.24 -3.10 7.93
CA SER A 23 26.40 -1.73 8.41
C SER A 23 26.53 -0.75 7.24
N LEU A 24 26.02 0.48 7.42
CA LEU A 24 26.14 1.55 6.43
C LEU A 24 27.61 1.83 6.11
N SER A 25 28.01 1.59 4.86
CA SER A 25 29.36 1.91 4.40
C SER A 25 29.50 3.40 4.07
N LYS A 26 30.73 3.93 4.14
CA LYS A 26 31.03 5.32 3.72
C LYS A 26 30.64 5.59 2.26
N THR A 27 30.80 4.60 1.38
CA THR A 27 30.43 4.71 -0.03
C THR A 27 28.92 4.86 -0.18
N LEU A 28 28.12 3.97 0.44
CA LEU A 28 26.66 4.04 0.37
C LEU A 28 26.12 5.30 1.06
N SER A 29 26.70 5.69 2.19
CA SER A 29 26.34 6.94 2.88
C SER A 29 26.47 8.15 1.95
N LYS A 30 27.60 8.25 1.23
CA LYS A 30 27.82 9.35 0.28
C LYS A 30 26.94 9.25 -0.97
N GLU A 31 26.82 8.05 -1.55
CA GLU A 31 26.06 7.83 -2.80
C GLU A 31 24.56 8.08 -2.61
N TYR A 32 24.00 7.60 -1.50
CA TYR A 32 22.56 7.70 -1.21
C TYR A 32 22.21 8.89 -0.32
N ASP A 33 23.18 9.72 0.06
CA ASP A 33 23.02 10.88 0.95
C ASP A 33 22.37 10.49 2.29
N LEU A 34 22.88 9.40 2.88
CA LEU A 34 22.40 8.87 4.17
C LEU A 34 23.29 9.40 5.30
N ASP A 35 22.69 10.13 6.25
CA ASP A 35 23.37 10.62 7.45
C ASP A 35 23.77 9.43 8.36
N PRO A 36 25.08 9.15 8.55
CA PRO A 36 25.55 8.04 9.36
C PRO A 36 25.27 8.23 10.87
N LYS A 37 24.77 9.40 11.30
CA LYS A 37 24.28 9.59 12.67
C LYS A 37 22.92 8.95 12.91
N PHE A 38 22.11 8.78 11.85
CA PHE A 38 20.78 8.18 11.92
C PHE A 38 20.78 6.78 11.33
N TYR A 39 21.30 6.62 10.11
CA TYR A 39 21.29 5.36 9.39
C TYR A 39 22.44 4.46 9.81
N ALA A 40 22.13 3.22 10.15
CA ALA A 40 23.10 2.25 10.63
C ALA A 40 23.12 0.97 9.79
N LYS A 41 21.97 0.55 9.24
CA LYS A 41 21.83 -0.75 8.58
C LYS A 41 21.36 -0.61 7.15
N THR A 42 21.85 -1.52 6.30
CA THR A 42 21.58 -1.54 4.87
C THR A 42 21.50 -2.97 4.33
N THR A 43 20.68 -3.17 3.30
CA THR A 43 20.63 -4.38 2.47
C THR A 43 20.35 -3.97 1.05
N THR A 44 21.10 -4.53 0.11
CA THR A 44 20.86 -4.33 -1.31
C THR A 44 20.15 -5.53 -1.88
N VAL A 45 19.04 -5.32 -2.56
CA VAL A 45 18.25 -6.35 -3.24
C VAL A 45 17.85 -5.85 -4.61
N GLN A 46 18.13 -6.61 -5.66
CA GLN A 46 17.74 -6.26 -7.04
C GLN A 46 18.09 -4.81 -7.46
N GLY A 47 19.19 -4.24 -6.94
CA GLY A 47 19.59 -2.85 -7.21
C GLY A 47 18.83 -1.77 -6.42
N ILE A 48 17.96 -2.17 -5.51
CA ILE A 48 17.26 -1.31 -4.55
C ILE A 48 18.05 -1.34 -3.24
N LEU A 49 18.34 -0.17 -2.67
CA LEU A 49 18.96 -0.06 -1.36
C LEU A 49 17.88 0.09 -0.28
N VAL A 50 17.78 -0.86 0.64
CA VAL A 50 17.02 -0.72 1.88
C VAL A 50 17.97 -0.15 2.93
N ALA A 51 17.56 0.92 3.62
CA ALA A 51 18.35 1.57 4.67
C ALA A 51 17.48 1.93 5.89
N THR A 52 18.02 1.70 7.09
CA THR A 52 17.28 1.89 8.35
C THR A 52 18.19 2.45 9.44
N SER A 53 17.58 2.89 10.54
CA SER A 53 18.29 3.09 11.80
C SER A 53 18.75 1.75 12.40
N GLU A 54 19.44 1.82 13.54
CA GLU A 54 19.82 0.63 14.32
C GLU A 54 18.60 -0.08 14.94
N LYS A 55 17.50 0.65 15.18
CA LYS A 55 16.35 0.17 15.95
C LYS A 55 15.46 -0.81 15.19
N VAL A 56 15.32 -0.66 13.87
CA VAL A 56 14.50 -1.57 13.03
C VAL A 56 15.07 -2.98 13.09
N SER A 57 14.28 -4.02 13.34
CA SER A 57 14.83 -5.36 13.48
C SER A 57 15.51 -5.89 12.20
N ASN A 58 16.53 -6.75 12.34
CA ASN A 58 17.14 -7.40 11.17
C ASN A 58 16.13 -8.29 10.43
N THR A 59 15.15 -8.84 11.15
CA THR A 59 14.05 -9.63 10.57
C THR A 59 13.24 -8.79 9.59
N THR A 60 12.76 -7.61 10.01
CA THR A 60 12.03 -6.67 9.16
C THR A 60 12.84 -6.29 7.92
N HIS A 61 14.13 -6.06 8.11
CA HIS A 61 15.05 -5.70 7.03
C HIS A 61 15.20 -6.82 5.98
N LEU A 62 15.30 -8.08 6.42
CA LEU A 62 15.41 -9.25 5.55
C LEU A 62 14.06 -9.61 4.90
N GLU A 63 12.96 -9.45 5.62
CA GLU A 63 11.62 -9.67 5.07
C GLU A 63 11.32 -8.67 3.96
N THR A 64 11.67 -7.40 4.14
CA THR A 64 11.57 -6.37 3.08
C THR A 64 12.37 -6.79 1.86
N ALA A 65 13.61 -7.23 2.06
CA ALA A 65 14.46 -7.68 0.97
C ALA A 65 13.87 -8.88 0.24
N TYR A 66 13.37 -9.87 0.99
CA TYR A 66 12.69 -11.04 0.43
C TYR A 66 11.47 -10.65 -0.41
N LEU A 67 10.57 -9.83 0.13
CA LEU A 67 9.37 -9.38 -0.57
C LEU A 67 9.72 -8.59 -1.84
N PHE A 68 10.74 -7.73 -1.80
CA PHE A 68 11.21 -7.03 -2.99
C PHE A 68 11.80 -7.97 -4.03
N ASP A 69 12.58 -8.97 -3.62
CA ASP A 69 13.13 -9.96 -4.54
C ASP A 69 12.03 -10.74 -5.26
N ARG A 70 11.00 -11.16 -4.50
CA ARG A 70 9.80 -11.83 -5.04
C ARG A 70 9.01 -10.95 -5.99
N LEU A 71 8.72 -9.71 -5.61
CA LEU A 71 8.01 -8.78 -6.48
C LEU A 71 8.80 -8.53 -7.76
N MET A 72 10.11 -8.31 -7.66
CA MET A 72 10.99 -8.06 -8.81
C MET A 72 11.17 -9.28 -9.72
N SER A 73 11.16 -10.50 -9.18
CA SER A 73 11.32 -11.72 -9.98
C SER A 73 10.16 -11.95 -10.95
N ASP A 74 8.96 -11.48 -10.58
CA ASP A 74 7.74 -11.65 -11.37
C ASP A 74 7.52 -10.52 -12.39
N LEU A 75 8.34 -9.46 -12.34
CA LEU A 75 8.23 -8.35 -13.27
C LEU A 75 8.77 -8.69 -14.66
N LYS A 76 8.17 -8.05 -15.67
CA LYS A 76 8.72 -8.07 -17.03
C LYS A 76 10.17 -7.55 -17.01
N PRO A 77 11.13 -8.24 -17.67
CA PRO A 77 12.55 -7.92 -17.53
C PRO A 77 12.93 -6.45 -17.77
N LYS A 78 12.30 -5.79 -18.76
CA LYS A 78 12.55 -4.37 -19.07
C LYS A 78 12.09 -3.42 -17.96
N ILE A 79 11.00 -3.75 -17.27
CA ILE A 79 10.48 -2.94 -16.14
C ILE A 79 11.41 -3.12 -14.95
N ALA A 80 11.74 -4.37 -14.60
CA ALA A 80 12.68 -4.68 -13.53
C ALA A 80 14.03 -3.99 -13.75
N GLN A 81 14.58 -4.03 -14.97
CA GLN A 81 15.83 -3.38 -15.31
C GLN A 81 15.81 -1.88 -15.02
N ARG A 82 14.77 -1.15 -15.43
CA ARG A 82 14.66 0.30 -15.18
C ARG A 82 14.56 0.62 -13.69
N ILE A 83 13.88 -0.21 -12.91
CA ILE A 83 13.86 -0.08 -11.45
C ILE A 83 15.28 -0.21 -10.89
N ARG A 84 16.07 -1.21 -11.32
CA ARG A 84 17.48 -1.34 -10.86
C ARG A 84 18.32 -0.12 -11.23
N GLU A 85 18.20 0.34 -12.47
CA GLU A 85 18.94 1.49 -13.00
C GLU A 85 18.56 2.81 -12.31
N SER A 86 17.34 2.91 -11.79
CA SER A 86 16.86 4.09 -11.05
C SER A 86 17.41 4.22 -9.63
N GLN A 87 18.10 3.18 -9.13
CA GLN A 87 18.72 3.14 -7.79
C GLN A 87 17.74 3.57 -6.69
N VAL A 88 16.55 2.96 -6.67
CA VAL A 88 15.52 3.27 -5.67
C VAL A 88 16.07 3.07 -4.26
N LEU A 89 15.77 4.04 -3.40
CA LEU A 89 16.06 3.99 -1.97
C LEU A 89 14.78 3.60 -1.23
N CYS A 90 14.83 2.55 -0.44
CA CYS A 90 13.79 2.15 0.49
C CYS A 90 14.21 2.51 1.91
N LEU A 91 13.39 3.26 2.62
CA LEU A 91 13.61 3.65 4.01
C LEU A 91 12.59 2.94 4.89
N LEU A 92 13.07 2.17 5.87
CA LEU A 92 12.18 1.58 6.87
C LEU A 92 12.23 2.42 8.14
N VAL A 93 11.05 2.71 8.68
CA VAL A 93 10.86 3.44 9.93
C VAL A 93 10.47 2.42 10.99
N GLY A 94 11.23 2.37 12.09
CA GLY A 94 10.91 1.48 13.21
C GLY A 94 9.55 1.77 13.83
N HIS A 95 9.05 0.82 14.62
CA HIS A 95 7.77 0.95 15.31
C HIS A 95 7.67 2.24 16.15
N ASP A 96 8.70 2.51 16.97
CA ASP A 96 8.79 3.69 17.84
C ASP A 96 9.45 4.90 17.15
N GLU A 97 9.67 4.82 15.84
CA GLU A 97 10.26 5.92 15.06
C GLU A 97 9.18 6.60 14.22
N LEU A 98 9.36 7.91 14.04
CA LEU A 98 8.44 8.74 13.29
C LEU A 98 9.06 9.12 11.95
N THR A 99 8.22 9.35 10.94
CA THR A 99 8.68 9.81 9.63
C THR A 99 9.46 11.11 9.72
N SER A 100 9.08 12.01 10.64
CA SER A 100 9.82 13.25 10.92
C SER A 100 11.22 13.05 11.49
N ASP A 101 11.53 11.87 12.05
CA ASP A 101 12.84 11.56 12.60
C ASP A 101 13.87 11.29 11.48
N LEU A 102 13.39 10.86 10.32
CA LEU A 102 14.25 10.59 9.18
C LEU A 102 14.84 11.90 8.64
N PRO A 103 16.18 11.97 8.42
CA PRO A 103 16.85 13.19 7.95
C PRO A 103 16.23 13.81 6.68
N GLN A 104 15.68 12.99 5.78
CA GLN A 104 15.08 13.39 4.50
C GLN A 104 13.66 13.97 4.65
N PHE A 105 13.01 13.73 5.79
CA PHE A 105 11.59 13.99 6.03
C PHE A 105 11.34 14.83 7.30
N LYS A 106 12.37 15.50 7.80
CA LYS A 106 12.23 16.51 8.86
C LYS A 106 11.11 17.50 8.53
N SER A 107 10.32 17.80 9.55
CA SER A 107 9.18 18.71 9.47
C SER A 107 9.37 19.83 10.48
N ASN A 108 8.93 21.05 10.12
CA ASN A 108 8.85 22.19 11.03
C ASN A 108 7.51 22.26 11.79
N LYS A 109 6.61 21.28 11.56
CA LYS A 109 5.32 21.17 12.24
C LYS A 109 5.52 20.87 13.72
N THR A 110 4.55 21.26 14.54
CA THR A 110 4.56 21.03 15.99
C THR A 110 3.18 20.58 16.48
N GLY A 111 3.13 19.96 17.67
CA GLY A 111 1.90 19.50 18.29
C GLY A 111 1.06 18.59 17.37
N LYS A 112 -0.26 18.80 17.37
CA LYS A 112 -1.21 17.98 16.61
C LYS A 112 -0.92 17.92 15.11
N GLU A 113 -0.31 18.96 14.54
CA GLU A 113 0.05 18.94 13.12
C GLU A 113 1.22 17.99 12.82
N LEU A 114 2.18 17.91 13.74
CA LEU A 114 3.29 16.98 13.64
C LEU A 114 2.79 15.55 13.85
N ASP A 115 1.92 15.34 14.84
CA ASP A 115 1.30 14.04 15.10
C ASP A 115 0.54 13.55 13.85
N PHE A 116 -0.25 14.43 13.24
CA PHE A 116 -1.00 14.12 12.03
C PHE A 116 -0.09 13.83 10.83
N TYR A 117 1.01 14.59 10.68
CA TYR A 117 2.01 14.33 9.65
C TYR A 117 2.62 12.94 9.81
N ASN A 118 3.06 12.58 11.02
CA ASN A 118 3.68 11.29 11.29
C ASN A 118 2.69 10.12 11.17
N TRP A 119 1.46 10.31 11.64
CA TRP A 119 0.39 9.32 11.51
C TRP A 119 0.06 8.98 10.06
N ARG A 120 -0.02 10.00 9.19
CA ARG A 120 -0.41 9.78 7.78
C ARG A 120 0.70 9.27 6.89
N GLN A 121 1.96 9.47 7.27
CA GLN A 121 3.11 9.25 6.40
C GLN A 121 3.87 7.98 6.79
N ARG A 122 3.15 6.86 6.99
CA ARG A 122 3.74 5.56 7.35
C ARG A 122 4.06 4.67 6.13
N GLY A 123 3.52 5.00 4.95
CA GLY A 123 3.86 4.36 3.68
C GLY A 123 3.64 5.33 2.52
N PHE A 124 4.66 5.56 1.69
CA PHE A 124 4.56 6.40 0.49
C PHE A 124 5.77 6.26 -0.45
N LEU A 125 5.58 6.61 -1.72
CA LEU A 125 6.66 6.92 -2.67
C LEU A 125 6.80 8.42 -2.91
N THR A 126 8.04 8.91 -2.97
CA THR A 126 8.35 10.28 -3.39
C THR A 126 9.68 10.35 -4.17
N LYS A 127 10.09 11.57 -4.55
CA LYS A 127 11.43 11.85 -5.06
C LYS A 127 12.20 12.80 -4.14
N LYS A 128 13.46 12.48 -3.87
CA LYS A 128 14.41 13.36 -3.17
C LYS A 128 15.67 13.47 -4.02
N LYS A 129 16.03 14.70 -4.42
CA LYS A 129 17.18 14.97 -5.30
C LYS A 129 17.18 14.03 -6.52
N ASP A 130 16.03 13.96 -7.20
CA ASP A 130 15.74 13.10 -8.36
C ASP A 130 15.77 11.57 -8.15
N ARG A 131 16.14 11.09 -6.96
CA ARG A 131 16.06 9.67 -6.61
C ARG A 131 14.67 9.31 -6.11
N PHE A 132 14.14 8.18 -6.57
CA PHE A 132 12.92 7.59 -6.00
C PHE A 132 13.20 7.08 -4.58
N VAL A 133 12.41 7.55 -3.63
CA VAL A 133 12.46 7.14 -2.22
C VAL A 133 11.12 6.57 -1.84
N VAL A 134 11.08 5.28 -1.52
CA VAL A 134 9.91 4.62 -0.96
C VAL A 134 10.12 4.44 0.54
N LEU A 135 9.07 4.63 1.32
CA LEU A 135 9.11 4.53 2.78
C LEU A 135 8.07 3.55 3.28
N PHE A 136 8.44 2.76 4.27
CA PHE A 136 7.54 1.84 4.97
C PHE A 136 7.76 1.88 6.48
N ALA A 137 6.68 1.70 7.21
CA ALA A 137 6.71 1.39 8.63
C ALA A 137 7.02 -0.10 8.87
N GLU A 138 7.69 -0.41 9.97
CA GLU A 138 7.99 -1.78 10.37
C GLU A 138 6.71 -2.64 10.53
N GLU A 139 5.65 -2.09 11.13
CA GLU A 139 4.36 -2.77 11.28
C GLU A 139 3.67 -3.09 9.94
N ASP A 140 3.93 -2.31 8.90
CA ASP A 140 3.35 -2.49 7.58
C ASP A 140 4.11 -3.55 6.76
N VAL A 141 5.41 -3.73 7.03
CA VAL A 141 6.21 -4.81 6.43
C VAL A 141 5.86 -6.14 7.09
N MET A 142 5.74 -6.15 8.41
CA MET A 142 5.55 -7.37 9.21
C MET A 142 4.07 -7.71 9.46
N GLU A 143 3.15 -6.85 9.01
CA GLU A 143 1.70 -6.99 9.09
C GLU A 143 1.14 -7.19 10.52
N TYR A 144 1.83 -6.66 11.54
CA TYR A 144 1.35 -6.73 12.93
C TYR A 144 0.47 -5.52 13.33
N GLU A 145 -0.13 -5.60 14.53
CA GLU A 145 -1.05 -4.57 15.03
C GLU A 145 -0.42 -3.17 15.05
N GLY A 146 -1.16 -2.19 14.51
CA GLY A 146 -0.66 -0.84 14.26
C GLY A 146 -0.47 -0.55 12.77
N GLY A 147 -0.17 -1.59 11.97
CA GLY A 147 -0.07 -1.51 10.50
C GLY A 147 -1.41 -1.73 9.82
N MET A 148 -1.48 -1.52 8.50
CA MET A 148 -2.72 -1.76 7.76
C MET A 148 -3.04 -3.25 7.64
N GLN A 149 -4.24 -3.65 8.06
CA GLN A 149 -4.62 -5.06 8.20
C GLN A 149 -5.40 -5.65 7.00
N ILE A 150 -5.83 -4.80 6.06
CA ILE A 150 -6.68 -5.22 4.92
C ILE A 150 -5.94 -5.25 3.58
N GLU A 151 -4.78 -4.62 3.51
CA GLU A 151 -3.88 -4.62 2.36
C GLU A 151 -2.43 -4.59 2.85
N SER A 152 -1.54 -5.22 2.08
CA SER A 152 -0.10 -5.09 2.31
C SER A 152 0.37 -3.74 1.76
N ILE A 153 0.69 -2.81 2.65
CA ILE A 153 1.22 -1.48 2.26
C ILE A 153 2.52 -1.63 1.49
N LEU A 154 3.35 -2.62 1.85
CA LEU A 154 4.58 -2.90 1.09
C LEU A 154 4.27 -3.14 -0.39
N ILE A 155 3.34 -4.04 -0.68
CA ILE A 155 2.96 -4.37 -2.05
C ILE A 155 2.30 -3.16 -2.73
N HIS A 156 1.45 -2.43 -2.01
CA HIS A 156 0.80 -1.21 -2.52
C HIS A 156 1.82 -0.17 -3.00
N GLU A 157 2.75 0.25 -2.14
CA GLU A 157 3.70 1.29 -2.49
C GLU A 157 4.77 0.81 -3.47
N PHE A 158 5.09 -0.50 -3.47
CA PHE A 158 5.92 -1.07 -4.52
C PHE A 158 5.24 -0.99 -5.89
N GLY A 159 3.91 -1.01 -5.93
CA GLY A 159 3.13 -0.66 -7.13
C GLY A 159 3.48 0.74 -7.66
N HIS A 160 3.65 1.73 -6.76
CA HIS A 160 4.11 3.06 -7.16
C HIS A 160 5.57 3.04 -7.64
N VAL A 161 6.45 2.19 -7.09
CA VAL A 161 7.82 2.01 -7.59
C VAL A 161 7.79 1.48 -9.03
N ILE A 162 6.97 0.48 -9.31
CA ILE A 162 6.81 -0.07 -10.67
C ILE A 162 6.33 1.01 -11.64
N HIS A 163 5.33 1.80 -11.25
CA HIS A 163 4.82 2.89 -12.08
C HIS A 163 5.85 4.02 -12.26
N GLY A 164 6.46 4.49 -11.18
CA GLY A 164 7.36 5.65 -11.19
C GLY A 164 8.70 5.35 -11.84
N ALA A 165 9.39 4.32 -11.36
CA ALA A 165 10.74 3.95 -11.76
C ALA A 165 10.77 2.93 -12.91
N GLY A 166 9.76 2.05 -13.00
CA GLY A 166 9.75 0.95 -13.96
C GLY A 166 9.13 1.27 -15.32
N PHE A 167 8.15 2.20 -15.38
CA PHE A 167 7.48 2.51 -16.64
C PHE A 167 8.28 3.51 -17.49
N ASP A 168 8.39 3.21 -18.79
CA ASP A 168 8.77 4.20 -19.80
C ASP A 168 7.57 5.08 -20.17
N GLU A 169 7.80 6.09 -21.02
CA GLU A 169 6.75 7.00 -21.49
C GLU A 169 5.58 6.25 -22.13
N LYS A 170 5.86 5.25 -22.98
CA LYS A 170 4.82 4.47 -23.65
C LYS A 170 3.93 3.70 -22.65
N LEU A 171 4.52 3.11 -21.61
CA LEU A 171 3.77 2.43 -20.55
C LEU A 171 2.96 3.42 -19.72
N LYS A 172 3.50 4.62 -19.44
CA LYS A 172 2.77 5.69 -18.75
C LYS A 172 1.57 6.17 -19.57
N ASP A 173 1.71 6.29 -20.90
CA ASP A 173 0.61 6.64 -21.80
C ASP A 173 -0.46 5.53 -21.83
N HIS A 174 -0.04 4.27 -21.95
CA HIS A 174 -0.97 3.14 -21.90
C HIS A 174 -1.71 3.06 -20.56
N TRP A 175 -1.02 3.26 -19.44
CA TRP A 175 -1.63 3.29 -18.11
C TRP A 175 -2.64 4.44 -17.98
N THR A 176 -2.29 5.62 -18.49
CA THR A 176 -3.18 6.78 -18.56
C THR A 176 -4.45 6.47 -19.35
N ALA A 177 -4.31 5.90 -20.55
CA ALA A 177 -5.45 5.55 -21.40
C ALA A 177 -6.36 4.50 -20.73
N ALA A 178 -5.77 3.51 -20.05
CA ALA A 178 -6.52 2.51 -19.30
C ALA A 178 -7.30 3.13 -18.14
N PHE A 179 -6.68 4.04 -17.38
CA PHE A 179 -7.32 4.79 -16.31
C PHE A 179 -8.50 5.61 -16.83
N GLU A 180 -8.31 6.43 -17.86
CA GLU A 180 -9.37 7.27 -18.43
C GLU A 180 -10.52 6.42 -19.00
N THR A 181 -10.20 5.32 -19.69
CA THR A 181 -11.22 4.37 -20.16
C THR A 181 -12.04 3.79 -19.02
N SER A 182 -11.39 3.46 -17.90
CA SER A 182 -12.06 2.88 -16.74
C SER A 182 -12.91 3.92 -15.99
N LYS A 183 -12.40 5.14 -15.86
CA LYS A 183 -13.10 6.30 -15.31
C LYS A 183 -14.35 6.65 -16.12
N ALA A 184 -14.23 6.75 -17.45
CA ALA A 184 -15.36 7.03 -18.35
C ALA A 184 -16.46 5.95 -18.27
N LYS A 185 -16.09 4.71 -17.93
CA LYS A 185 -17.02 3.60 -17.73
C LYS A 185 -17.55 3.48 -16.29
N GLY A 186 -17.19 4.41 -15.40
CA GLY A 186 -17.62 4.41 -14.00
C GLY A 186 -17.12 3.20 -13.19
N ARG A 187 -16.14 2.44 -13.68
CA ARG A 187 -15.71 1.16 -13.08
C ARG A 187 -15.10 1.29 -11.68
N TRP A 188 -14.69 2.50 -11.32
CA TRP A 188 -14.08 2.83 -10.04
C TRP A 188 -14.96 3.71 -9.17
N ASN A 189 -16.15 4.11 -9.64
CA ASN A 189 -17.11 4.76 -8.75
C ASN A 189 -17.40 3.78 -7.60
N ASP A 190 -17.44 4.31 -6.38
CA ASP A 190 -17.65 3.55 -5.13
C ASP A 190 -16.46 2.69 -4.66
N GLY A 191 -15.23 3.01 -5.09
CA GLY A 191 -13.99 2.37 -4.64
C GLY A 191 -13.61 2.56 -3.14
N ARG A 192 -14.53 2.80 -2.21
CA ARG A 192 -14.28 2.72 -0.75
C ARG A 192 -15.42 2.02 0.00
N ALA A 193 -14.99 1.06 0.84
CA ALA A 193 -15.67 0.37 1.95
C ALA A 193 -17.21 0.23 1.85
N ALA A 194 -17.66 -0.99 1.62
CA ALA A 194 -19.03 -1.39 1.95
C ALA A 194 -18.97 -2.38 3.11
N GLN A 195 -19.77 -2.15 4.15
CA GLN A 195 -19.85 -3.04 5.29
C GLN A 195 -21.07 -3.94 5.18
N ARG A 196 -20.86 -5.27 5.23
CA ARG A 196 -21.98 -6.21 5.37
C ARG A 196 -22.52 -6.15 6.79
N PHE A 197 -23.82 -5.91 6.93
CA PHE A 197 -24.49 -5.84 8.21
C PHE A 197 -25.12 -7.21 8.54
N ARG A 198 -24.37 -8.07 9.25
CA ARG A 198 -24.77 -9.46 9.57
C ARG A 198 -25.27 -9.65 11.01
N ARG A 199 -25.93 -8.63 11.57
CA ARG A 199 -26.34 -8.62 12.99
C ARG A 199 -27.81 -8.99 13.21
N ILE A 200 -28.56 -9.22 12.13
CA ILE A 200 -29.92 -9.77 12.18
C ILE A 200 -29.82 -11.30 12.30
N LYS A 201 -30.60 -11.88 13.21
CA LYS A 201 -30.61 -13.32 13.50
C LYS A 201 -32.05 -13.82 13.56
N GLY A 202 -32.30 -15.03 13.08
CA GLY A 202 -33.61 -15.66 13.05
C GLY A 202 -34.48 -15.28 11.86
N ASN A 203 -35.59 -16.01 11.72
CA ASN A 203 -36.52 -15.92 10.60
C ASN A 203 -37.65 -14.90 10.81
N GLU A 204 -37.84 -14.42 12.04
CA GLU A 204 -38.83 -13.37 12.31
C GLU A 204 -38.36 -12.02 11.75
N PRO A 205 -39.12 -11.37 10.86
CA PRO A 205 -38.72 -10.09 10.28
C PRO A 205 -38.59 -9.00 11.34
N VAL A 206 -37.48 -8.26 11.31
CA VAL A 206 -37.24 -7.10 12.18
C VAL A 206 -37.10 -5.83 11.37
N LEU A 207 -37.43 -4.68 11.97
CA LEU A 207 -37.23 -3.39 11.33
C LEU A 207 -35.73 -3.09 11.21
N LEU A 208 -35.23 -2.93 9.99
CA LEU A 208 -33.80 -2.71 9.77
C LEU A 208 -33.29 -1.44 10.46
N LEU A 209 -34.10 -0.38 10.49
CA LEU A 209 -33.78 0.86 11.19
C LEU A 209 -33.53 0.63 12.69
N ASP A 210 -34.32 -0.23 13.35
CA ASP A 210 -34.11 -0.58 14.76
C ASP A 210 -32.83 -1.38 14.96
N ALA A 211 -32.58 -2.36 14.09
CA ALA A 211 -31.38 -3.17 14.15
C ALA A 211 -30.11 -2.31 13.95
N LEU A 212 -30.15 -1.34 13.05
CA LEU A 212 -29.09 -0.37 12.81
C LEU A 212 -28.90 0.57 14.01
N ALA A 213 -29.97 1.16 14.54
CA ALA A 213 -29.90 2.06 15.69
C ALA A 213 -29.33 1.36 16.93
N LYS A 214 -29.71 0.11 17.16
CA LYS A 214 -29.13 -0.73 18.22
C LYS A 214 -27.64 -1.00 18.01
N SER A 215 -27.23 -1.15 16.76
CA SER A 215 -25.86 -1.50 16.38
C SER A 215 -24.90 -0.32 16.32
N PHE A 216 -25.42 0.90 16.18
CA PHE A 216 -24.68 2.15 16.06
C PHE A 216 -25.29 3.21 17.00
N PRO A 217 -25.19 3.02 18.33
CA PRO A 217 -25.88 3.86 19.31
C PRO A 217 -25.44 5.34 19.29
N GLU A 218 -24.20 5.60 18.86
CA GLU A 218 -23.64 6.95 18.72
C GLU A 218 -24.17 7.72 17.50
N GLN A 219 -24.88 7.05 16.58
CA GLN A 219 -25.43 7.67 15.38
C GLN A 219 -26.88 8.08 15.61
N GLN A 220 -27.22 9.30 15.18
CA GLN A 220 -28.60 9.78 15.26
C GLN A 220 -29.51 8.88 14.42
N ARG A 221 -30.61 8.41 15.01
CA ARG A 221 -31.60 7.56 14.31
C ARG A 221 -32.12 8.19 13.01
N GLU A 222 -32.25 9.51 12.98
CA GLU A 222 -32.66 10.25 11.79
C GLU A 222 -31.62 10.20 10.66
N LEU A 223 -30.33 10.15 10.99
CA LEU A 223 -29.28 9.93 9.99
C LEU A 223 -29.40 8.53 9.37
N LEU A 224 -29.59 7.50 10.19
CA LEU A 224 -29.76 6.12 9.73
C LEU A 224 -31.01 5.98 8.84
N LYS A 225 -32.09 6.67 9.19
CA LYS A 225 -33.31 6.77 8.39
C LYS A 225 -33.01 7.38 7.01
N ARG A 226 -32.33 8.52 6.98
CA ARG A 226 -31.91 9.18 5.73
C ARG A 226 -30.99 8.30 4.88
N CYS A 227 -30.11 7.49 5.48
CA CYS A 227 -29.26 6.56 4.75
C CYS A 227 -30.05 5.39 4.13
N LEU A 228 -31.07 4.88 4.82
CA LEU A 228 -31.98 3.88 4.25
C LEU A 228 -32.77 4.46 3.08
N ASP A 229 -33.42 5.61 3.29
CA ASP A 229 -34.26 6.28 2.29
C ASP A 229 -33.44 6.86 1.12
N GLY A 230 -32.17 7.19 1.37
CA GLY A 230 -31.24 7.81 0.41
C GLY A 230 -30.42 6.83 -0.43
N GLY A 231 -30.57 5.52 -0.21
CA GLY A 231 -29.86 4.50 -0.98
C GLY A 231 -28.43 4.20 -0.51
N ASP A 232 -28.00 4.75 0.63
CA ASP A 232 -26.70 4.41 1.24
C ASP A 232 -26.73 3.03 1.93
N ILE A 233 -27.90 2.39 2.06
CA ILE A 233 -28.04 1.04 2.60
C ILE A 233 -28.89 0.21 1.65
N LEU A 234 -28.34 -0.92 1.20
CA LEU A 234 -28.99 -1.84 0.27
C LEU A 234 -29.46 -3.11 0.99
N VAL A 235 -30.63 -3.62 0.59
CA VAL A 235 -31.14 -4.93 1.00
C VAL A 235 -31.23 -5.80 -0.24
N ASN A 236 -30.55 -6.95 -0.20
CA ASN A 236 -30.47 -7.88 -1.33
C ASN A 236 -30.00 -7.22 -2.64
N GLY A 237 -29.10 -6.22 -2.52
CA GLY A 237 -28.52 -5.49 -3.65
C GLY A 237 -29.45 -4.43 -4.26
N LYS A 238 -30.55 -4.06 -3.60
CA LYS A 238 -31.49 -3.04 -4.05
C LYS A 238 -31.62 -1.91 -3.04
N ASN A 239 -31.94 -0.71 -3.54
CA ASN A 239 -32.31 0.44 -2.70
C ASN A 239 -33.50 0.06 -1.81
N THR A 240 -33.56 0.67 -0.63
CA THR A 240 -34.56 0.37 0.38
C THR A 240 -35.16 1.65 0.94
N HIS A 241 -35.97 1.52 1.99
CA HIS A 241 -36.52 2.62 2.77
C HIS A 241 -36.54 2.27 4.26
N SER A 242 -36.80 3.28 5.09
CA SER A 242 -36.70 3.23 6.55
C SER A 242 -37.69 2.31 7.25
N SER A 243 -38.78 1.94 6.57
CA SER A 243 -39.75 0.93 7.02
C SER A 243 -39.46 -0.51 6.57
N VAL A 244 -38.29 -0.78 5.99
CA VAL A 244 -37.95 -2.14 5.52
C VAL A 244 -37.80 -3.14 6.67
N MET A 245 -38.42 -4.31 6.51
CA MET A 245 -38.31 -5.45 7.39
C MET A 245 -37.33 -6.47 6.78
N VAL A 246 -36.45 -7.04 7.61
CA VAL A 246 -35.38 -7.95 7.18
C VAL A 246 -35.24 -9.12 8.14
N THR A 247 -34.78 -10.26 7.62
CA THR A 247 -34.47 -11.50 8.34
C THR A 247 -32.97 -11.82 8.23
N GLU A 248 -32.52 -12.91 8.85
CA GLU A 248 -31.13 -13.37 8.71
C GLU A 248 -30.74 -13.78 7.29
N ASN A 249 -31.73 -14.08 6.43
CA ASN A 249 -31.51 -14.48 5.04
C ASN A 249 -31.29 -13.26 4.12
N ASP A 250 -31.59 -12.05 4.60
CA ASP A 250 -31.46 -10.83 3.82
C ASP A 250 -30.04 -10.25 3.87
N LYS A 251 -29.48 -9.96 2.69
CA LYS A 251 -28.14 -9.39 2.56
C LYS A 251 -28.21 -7.87 2.71
N VAL A 252 -27.91 -7.39 3.90
CA VAL A 252 -27.82 -5.94 4.17
C VAL A 252 -26.39 -5.44 3.93
N LEU A 253 -26.26 -4.43 3.08
CA LEU A 253 -25.00 -3.78 2.74
C LEU A 253 -25.09 -2.29 3.04
N ILE A 254 -24.25 -1.81 3.96
CA ILE A 254 -24.09 -0.39 4.24
C ILE A 254 -23.02 0.13 3.29
N VAL A 255 -23.41 1.03 2.39
CA VAL A 255 -22.57 1.68 1.39
C VAL A 255 -22.14 3.01 1.97
N PHE A 256 -20.84 3.20 2.19
CA PHE A 256 -20.34 4.48 2.67
C PHE A 256 -20.22 5.47 1.49
N GLY A 257 -21.37 6.08 1.12
CA GLY A 257 -21.53 7.13 0.11
C GLY A 257 -22.05 6.64 -1.25
N GLY A 258 -23.08 7.31 -1.79
CA GLY A 258 -23.58 7.12 -3.17
C GLY A 258 -22.63 7.62 -4.27
N ASP A 259 -23.10 7.67 -5.54
CA ASP A 259 -22.36 7.99 -6.78
C ASP A 259 -21.27 9.07 -6.61
N LYS A 260 -20.13 8.66 -6.08
CA LYS A 260 -19.00 9.55 -5.81
C LYS A 260 -17.87 9.03 -6.66
N GLN A 261 -17.36 9.94 -7.51
CA GLN A 261 -16.08 9.71 -8.17
C GLN A 261 -15.06 9.32 -7.11
N CYS A 262 -14.43 8.16 -7.29
CA CYS A 262 -13.45 7.63 -6.37
C CYS A 262 -12.33 8.64 -6.11
N TYR A 263 -11.77 8.59 -4.90
CA TYR A 263 -10.66 9.44 -4.49
C TYR A 263 -9.49 9.44 -5.50
N ALA A 264 -9.15 8.27 -6.04
CA ALA A 264 -8.12 8.13 -7.08
C ALA A 264 -8.53 8.83 -8.41
N GLY A 265 -9.83 8.89 -8.71
CA GLY A 265 -10.39 9.64 -9.84
C GLY A 265 -10.25 11.16 -9.73
N LYS A 266 -10.08 11.68 -8.51
CA LYS A 266 -10.02 13.11 -8.17
C LYS A 266 -8.60 13.63 -7.93
N ASN A 267 -7.65 12.78 -7.54
CA ASN A 267 -6.32 13.20 -7.05
C ASN A 267 -5.15 12.56 -7.83
N ARG A 268 -5.21 12.59 -9.16
CA ARG A 268 -4.04 12.20 -9.98
C ARG A 268 -2.99 13.31 -10.00
#